data_AF-A0A8S4PVK8-F1
#
_entry.id   AF-A0A8S4PVK8-F1
#
_cell.length_a   1.000
_cell.length_b   1.000
_cell.length_c   1.000
_cell.angle_alpha   90.00
_cell.angle_beta   90.00
_cell.angle_gamma   90.00
#
_symmetry.space_group_name_H-M   'P 1'
#
loop_
_entity.id
_entity.type
_entity.pdbx_description
1 polymer ?
#
loop_
_entity_poly.entity_id
_entity_poly.type
_entity_poly.pdbx_seq_one_letter_code
_entity_poly.pdbx_strand_id
1 'polypeptide(L)'
;MRKNKSELYYSCLLLLLAFWSSTDADITTTDETSTLTSAINQTIESTLSSTTETITTTTKGPNRTDWSHITKCPSNVQCNLLGPDCIECPGYTINCIYGDEVAVTCTAKPGLNCTGPEQFEKRPICRFCYQTEPWEHTCTDTTNCKVVNTTRTSNPRGVYISNCTVKQHILCLGHRTFKKRRKCNWTSGYRWSTTLIL
;
A
#
# COMPACT_ATOMS: atom_id res chain seq x y z
N MET A 1 29.37 42.72 11.84
CA MET A 1 28.65 43.27 10.66
C MET A 1 27.43 42.41 10.37
N ARG A 2 26.20 42.93 10.55
CA ARG A 2 24.96 42.20 10.20
C ARG A 2 24.55 42.62 8.78
N LYS A 3 24.46 41.68 7.83
CA LYS A 3 23.84 41.94 6.52
C LYS A 3 22.31 41.90 6.66
N ASN A 4 21.62 42.87 6.06
CA ASN A 4 20.16 42.97 6.13
C ASN A 4 19.46 41.89 5.31
N LYS A 5 18.31 41.41 5.80
CA LYS A 5 17.52 40.36 5.14
C LYS A 5 16.85 40.82 3.83
N SER A 6 16.78 42.12 3.56
CA SER A 6 16.21 42.70 2.32
C SER A 6 16.99 42.30 1.07
N GLU A 7 18.32 42.34 1.13
CA GLU A 7 19.20 42.13 -0.03
C GLU A 7 19.13 40.67 -0.55
N LEU A 8 18.94 39.72 0.35
CA LEU A 8 18.78 38.30 0.01
C LEU A 8 17.48 38.00 -0.74
N TYR A 9 16.43 38.82 -0.53
CA TYR A 9 15.14 38.62 -1.19
C TYR A 9 15.18 39.04 -2.66
N TYR A 10 15.75 40.22 -2.95
CA TYR A 10 15.92 40.70 -4.33
C TYR A 10 16.88 39.83 -5.16
N SER A 11 17.96 39.34 -4.55
CA SER A 11 18.89 38.42 -5.23
C SER A 11 18.26 37.07 -5.60
N CYS A 12 17.19 36.65 -4.90
CA CYS A 12 16.48 35.40 -5.19
C CYS A 12 15.41 35.60 -6.27
N LEU A 13 14.71 36.75 -6.23
CA LEU A 13 13.69 37.13 -7.22
C LEU A 13 14.24 37.27 -8.64
N LEU A 14 15.47 37.80 -8.81
CA LEU A 14 16.12 37.93 -10.12
C LEU A 14 16.54 36.58 -10.74
N LEU A 15 16.74 35.52 -9.95
CA LEU A 15 17.13 34.20 -10.47
C LEU A 15 15.94 33.39 -11.00
N LEU A 16 14.70 33.70 -10.57
CA LEU A 16 13.49 32.99 -11.00
C LEU A 16 12.97 33.46 -12.37
N LEU A 17 13.36 34.66 -12.83
CA LEU A 17 12.91 35.22 -14.12
C LEU A 17 13.75 34.75 -15.31
N ALA A 18 14.85 34.03 -15.09
CA ALA A 18 15.79 33.60 -16.15
C ALA A 18 15.48 32.24 -16.79
N PHE A 19 14.43 31.53 -16.34
CA PHE A 19 14.11 30.16 -16.78
C PHE A 19 12.91 30.04 -17.73
N TRP A 20 12.32 31.15 -18.19
CA TRP A 20 11.16 31.17 -19.11
C TRP A 20 11.52 31.74 -20.49
N SER A 21 12.37 31.02 -21.24
CA SER A 21 12.53 31.24 -22.69
C SER A 21 13.27 30.09 -23.38
N SER A 22 12.54 29.16 -24.01
CA SER A 22 12.93 28.49 -25.28
C SER A 22 11.82 27.58 -25.83
N THR A 23 11.49 27.81 -27.10
CA THR A 23 10.40 27.23 -27.91
C THR A 23 10.77 27.39 -29.39
N ASP A 24 10.57 26.45 -30.33
CA ASP A 24 10.14 25.05 -30.29
C ASP A 24 10.73 24.32 -31.52
N ALA A 25 10.72 22.98 -31.59
CA ALA A 25 11.04 22.23 -32.81
C ALA A 25 10.36 20.85 -32.86
N ASP A 26 10.10 20.36 -34.08
CA ASP A 26 8.97 19.50 -34.42
C ASP A 26 9.38 18.24 -35.23
N ILE A 27 8.50 17.23 -35.32
CA ILE A 27 8.38 16.18 -36.39
C ILE A 27 9.63 15.29 -36.66
N THR A 28 9.56 13.94 -36.67
CA THR A 28 9.09 13.12 -37.83
C THR A 28 8.89 11.64 -37.47
N THR A 29 8.00 10.97 -38.20
CA THR A 29 7.68 9.53 -38.19
C THR A 29 8.72 8.61 -38.87
N THR A 30 8.89 7.38 -38.37
CA THR A 30 9.14 6.18 -39.20
C THR A 30 8.56 4.92 -38.55
N ASP A 31 7.66 4.24 -39.25
CA ASP A 31 7.32 2.83 -39.03
C ASP A 31 8.51 1.92 -39.38
N GLU A 32 8.70 0.83 -38.63
CA GLU A 32 9.28 -0.40 -39.19
C GLU A 32 8.59 -1.65 -38.60
N THR A 33 7.51 -2.06 -39.25
CA THR A 33 7.05 -3.46 -39.19
C THR A 33 7.98 -4.33 -40.05
N SER A 34 8.64 -5.33 -39.47
CA SER A 34 9.28 -6.41 -40.23
C SER A 34 8.81 -7.78 -39.76
N THR A 35 7.89 -8.36 -40.55
CA THR A 35 7.48 -9.76 -40.47
C THR A 35 8.50 -10.66 -41.16
N LEU A 36 9.03 -11.67 -40.46
CA LEU A 36 9.59 -12.87 -41.11
C LEU A 36 9.17 -14.15 -40.38
N THR A 37 8.23 -14.85 -40.98
CA THR A 37 7.83 -16.23 -40.67
C THR A 37 8.77 -17.24 -41.31
N SER A 38 9.07 -18.35 -40.62
CA SER A 38 9.17 -19.76 -41.11
C SER A 38 10.01 -20.61 -40.14
N ALA A 39 9.91 -21.94 -40.02
CA ALA A 39 8.83 -22.95 -40.16
C ALA A 39 9.48 -24.34 -39.87
N ILE A 40 8.70 -25.37 -39.44
CA ILE A 40 9.01 -26.83 -39.60
C ILE A 40 10.19 -27.37 -38.72
N ASN A 41 10.23 -28.55 -38.05
CA ASN A 41 9.38 -29.75 -37.88
C ASN A 41 9.59 -30.35 -36.45
N GLN A 42 8.64 -31.07 -35.82
CA GLN A 42 8.51 -32.56 -35.72
C GLN A 42 9.81 -33.32 -35.38
N THR A 43 9.89 -34.37 -34.54
CA THR A 43 8.96 -35.20 -33.73
C THR A 43 9.82 -35.90 -32.62
N ILE A 44 9.30 -36.62 -31.63
CA ILE A 44 9.04 -38.08 -31.62
C ILE A 44 8.55 -38.49 -30.22
N GLU A 45 7.58 -39.41 -30.15
CA GLU A 45 7.08 -40.02 -28.91
C GLU A 45 7.90 -41.26 -28.48
N SER A 46 7.53 -41.82 -27.32
CA SER A 46 8.00 -43.05 -26.64
C SER A 46 9.00 -42.77 -25.50
N THR A 47 8.87 -43.38 -24.32
CA THR A 47 8.32 -44.72 -24.03
C THR A 47 7.51 -44.77 -22.73
N LEU A 48 6.43 -45.58 -22.73
CA LEU A 48 5.75 -46.02 -21.52
C LEU A 48 6.48 -47.24 -20.93
N SER A 49 6.84 -47.20 -19.65
CA SER A 49 6.94 -48.39 -18.81
C SER A 49 6.80 -48.04 -17.33
N SER A 50 5.97 -48.82 -16.63
CA SER A 50 5.61 -48.63 -15.24
C SER A 50 6.71 -49.03 -14.26
N THR A 51 6.72 -48.42 -13.08
CA THR A 51 6.82 -49.19 -11.82
C THR A 51 5.94 -48.53 -10.77
N THR A 52 5.17 -49.36 -10.06
CA THR A 52 4.26 -48.99 -8.97
C THR A 52 5.00 -48.63 -7.68
N GLU A 53 4.63 -47.51 -7.05
CA GLU A 53 4.74 -47.36 -5.60
C GLU A 53 3.42 -46.94 -4.97
N THR A 54 3.05 -47.65 -3.91
CA THR A 54 1.76 -47.56 -3.23
C THR A 54 1.79 -46.42 -2.20
N ILE A 55 1.00 -45.37 -2.39
CA ILE A 55 0.70 -44.40 -1.31
C ILE A 55 -0.80 -44.31 -1.07
N THR A 56 -1.13 -44.52 0.20
CA THR A 56 -2.45 -44.62 0.80
C THR A 56 -3.43 -43.49 0.47
N THR A 57 -4.69 -43.88 0.29
CA THR A 57 -5.86 -43.02 0.28
C THR A 57 -5.87 -42.03 1.45
N THR A 58 -5.85 -40.73 1.13
CA THR A 58 -6.51 -39.71 1.96
C THR A 58 -7.48 -38.94 1.07
N THR A 59 -8.75 -39.34 1.12
CA THR A 59 -9.86 -38.69 0.43
C THR A 59 -10.13 -37.32 1.05
N LYS A 60 -9.35 -36.31 0.65
CA LYS A 60 -9.65 -34.91 0.95
C LYS A 60 -10.87 -34.50 0.12
N GLY A 61 -12.02 -34.40 0.79
CA GLY A 61 -13.31 -34.08 0.16
C GLY A 61 -13.32 -32.75 -0.60
N PRO A 62 -14.35 -32.51 -1.43
CA PRO A 62 -14.40 -31.38 -2.35
C PRO A 62 -14.20 -30.05 -1.61
N ASN A 63 -13.37 -29.21 -2.21
CA ASN A 63 -12.89 -27.96 -1.65
C ASN A 63 -14.08 -27.03 -1.33
N ARG A 64 -14.34 -26.77 -0.04
CA ARG A 64 -15.35 -25.77 0.38
C ARG A 64 -14.94 -24.42 -0.20
N THR A 65 -15.77 -23.87 -1.09
CA THR A 65 -15.68 -22.49 -1.54
C THR A 65 -15.80 -21.56 -0.33
N ASP A 66 -14.68 -20.95 0.07
CA ASP A 66 -14.62 -20.05 1.22
C ASP A 66 -15.28 -18.71 0.91
N TRP A 67 -16.62 -18.69 0.97
CA TRP A 67 -17.45 -17.50 0.78
C TRP A 67 -17.35 -16.47 1.93
N SER A 68 -16.44 -16.64 2.90
CA SER A 68 -16.27 -15.69 4.02
C SER A 68 -15.85 -14.29 3.59
N HIS A 69 -15.31 -14.13 2.38
CA HIS A 69 -15.00 -12.83 1.78
C HIS A 69 -16.25 -12.05 1.34
N ILE A 70 -17.32 -12.72 0.89
CA ILE A 70 -18.55 -12.08 0.40
C ILE A 70 -19.19 -11.22 1.51
N THR A 71 -19.23 -11.73 2.74
CA THR A 71 -19.85 -11.02 3.90
C THR A 71 -19.11 -9.76 4.35
N LYS A 72 -17.87 -9.54 3.90
CA LYS A 72 -17.04 -8.37 4.27
C LYS A 72 -17.02 -7.28 3.19
N CYS A 73 -17.56 -7.56 2.02
CA CYS A 73 -17.51 -6.70 0.85
C CYS A 73 -18.87 -6.00 0.64
N PRO A 74 -18.88 -4.69 0.32
CA PRO A 74 -20.12 -3.99 0.03
C PRO A 74 -20.69 -4.44 -1.32
N SER A 75 -21.99 -4.73 -1.36
CA SER A 75 -22.73 -5.04 -2.59
C SER A 75 -23.35 -3.78 -3.21
N ASN A 76 -23.62 -3.80 -4.52
CA ASN A 76 -24.21 -2.69 -5.29
C ASN A 76 -23.37 -1.40 -5.29
N VAL A 77 -22.06 -1.51 -5.03
CA VAL A 77 -21.08 -0.43 -5.18
C VAL A 77 -20.31 -0.65 -6.48
N GLN A 78 -19.79 0.42 -7.09
CA GLN A 78 -19.03 0.30 -8.34
C GLN A 78 -17.73 -0.51 -8.13
N CYS A 79 -17.44 -1.46 -9.02
CA CYS A 79 -16.36 -2.45 -8.82
C CYS A 79 -14.98 -1.82 -8.61
N ASN A 80 -14.69 -0.69 -9.28
CA ASN A 80 -13.45 0.07 -9.14
C ASN A 80 -13.27 0.74 -7.76
N LEU A 81 -14.34 0.96 -7.00
CA LEU A 81 -14.29 1.52 -5.63
C LEU A 81 -14.07 0.45 -4.55
N LEU A 82 -14.13 -0.84 -4.91
CA LEU A 82 -13.88 -1.93 -3.97
C LEU A 82 -12.47 -1.89 -3.39
N GLY A 83 -12.36 -2.28 -2.12
CA GLY A 83 -11.09 -2.40 -1.39
C GLY A 83 -10.30 -3.67 -1.73
N PRO A 84 -9.02 -3.76 -1.35
CA PRO A 84 -8.11 -4.86 -1.68
C PRO A 84 -8.51 -6.21 -1.07
N ASP A 85 -9.38 -6.22 -0.06
CA ASP A 85 -9.93 -7.46 0.50
C ASP A 85 -10.95 -8.11 -0.46
N CYS A 86 -11.53 -7.33 -1.38
CA CYS A 86 -12.62 -7.69 -2.29
C CYS A 86 -12.22 -7.79 -3.77
N ILE A 87 -10.96 -7.48 -4.09
CA ILE A 87 -10.42 -7.47 -5.46
C ILE A 87 -9.09 -8.22 -5.48
N GLU A 88 -8.66 -8.64 -6.66
CA GLU A 88 -7.36 -9.28 -6.88
C GLU A 88 -6.62 -8.52 -7.97
N CYS A 89 -5.37 -8.14 -7.69
CA CYS A 89 -4.54 -7.32 -8.58
C CYS A 89 -3.22 -8.06 -8.84
N PRO A 90 -3.18 -9.06 -9.74
CA PRO A 90 -2.02 -9.93 -9.91
C PRO A 90 -0.74 -9.17 -10.32
N GLY A 91 -0.88 -8.06 -11.04
CA GLY A 91 0.25 -7.18 -11.40
C GLY A 91 0.86 -6.40 -10.24
N TYR A 92 0.19 -6.29 -9.08
CA TYR A 92 0.67 -5.51 -7.94
C TYR A 92 1.58 -6.35 -7.02
N THR A 93 2.76 -6.66 -7.53
CA THR A 93 3.82 -7.43 -6.85
C THR A 93 4.96 -6.51 -6.38
N ILE A 94 5.89 -7.02 -5.56
CA ILE A 94 7.07 -6.30 -5.04
C ILE A 94 8.08 -5.82 -6.10
N ASN A 95 7.86 -6.11 -7.39
CA ASN A 95 8.80 -5.85 -8.49
C ASN A 95 8.70 -4.43 -9.06
N CYS A 96 8.12 -3.49 -8.31
CA CYS A 96 7.95 -2.09 -8.70
C CYS A 96 8.97 -1.18 -8.01
N ILE A 97 9.19 0.02 -8.58
CA ILE A 97 10.06 1.04 -8.01
C ILE A 97 9.35 1.68 -6.81
N TYR A 98 9.98 1.69 -5.64
CA TYR A 98 9.39 2.23 -4.42
C TYR A 98 9.08 3.72 -4.55
N GLY A 99 7.82 4.09 -4.30
CA GLY A 99 7.33 5.47 -4.37
C GLY A 99 6.59 5.81 -5.67
N ASP A 100 6.78 5.04 -6.75
CA ASP A 100 6.15 5.32 -8.04
C ASP A 100 4.67 4.87 -8.07
N GLU A 101 3.83 5.58 -8.82
CA GLU A 101 2.48 5.14 -9.15
C GLU A 101 2.51 4.12 -10.29
N VAL A 102 1.99 2.91 -10.03
CA VAL A 102 2.01 1.80 -10.99
C VAL A 102 0.60 1.51 -11.47
N ALA A 103 0.38 1.55 -12.79
CA ALA A 103 -0.88 1.08 -13.38
C ALA A 103 -0.97 -0.44 -13.24
N VAL A 104 -1.98 -0.93 -12.52
CA VAL A 104 -2.24 -2.37 -12.33
C VAL A 104 -3.68 -2.71 -12.67
N THR A 105 -3.87 -3.76 -13.46
CA THR A 105 -5.19 -4.32 -13.74
C THR A 105 -5.62 -5.18 -12.56
N CYS A 106 -6.81 -4.89 -12.03
CA CYS A 106 -7.45 -5.59 -10.94
C CYS A 106 -8.78 -6.20 -11.40
N THR A 107 -9.20 -7.29 -10.77
CA THR A 107 -10.50 -7.93 -10.96
C THR A 107 -11.26 -8.00 -9.64
N ALA A 108 -12.58 -7.85 -9.67
CA ALA A 108 -13.44 -8.17 -8.53
C ALA A 108 -13.35 -9.68 -8.20
N LYS A 109 -13.45 -10.05 -6.92
CA LYS A 109 -13.50 -11.46 -6.53
C LYS A 109 -14.79 -12.14 -6.98
N PRO A 110 -14.76 -13.43 -7.37
CA PRO A 110 -15.91 -14.13 -7.90
C PRO A 110 -17.05 -14.22 -6.87
N GLY A 111 -18.28 -13.97 -7.31
CA GLY A 111 -19.49 -14.02 -6.47
C GLY A 111 -19.82 -12.72 -5.73
N LEU A 112 -19.07 -11.64 -5.95
CA LEU A 112 -19.45 -10.29 -5.51
C LEU A 112 -20.40 -9.65 -6.53
N ASN A 113 -21.47 -9.02 -6.05
CA ASN A 113 -22.37 -8.22 -6.90
C ASN A 113 -21.98 -6.73 -6.81
N CYS A 114 -21.19 -6.27 -7.77
CA CYS A 114 -20.75 -4.88 -7.91
C CYS A 114 -21.17 -4.31 -9.29
N THR A 115 -21.23 -2.99 -9.39
CA THR A 115 -21.71 -2.30 -10.59
C THR A 115 -20.56 -1.90 -11.52
N GLY A 116 -20.75 -2.00 -12.83
CA GLY A 116 -19.76 -1.62 -13.83
C GLY A 116 -18.84 -2.80 -14.24
N PRO A 117 -17.66 -2.52 -14.82
CA PRO A 117 -16.76 -3.58 -15.29
C PRO A 117 -16.09 -4.29 -14.11
N GLU A 118 -16.12 -5.63 -14.11
CA GLU A 118 -15.47 -6.46 -13.08
C GLU A 118 -13.93 -6.35 -13.12
N GLN A 119 -13.38 -6.06 -14.31
CA GLN A 119 -11.95 -5.80 -14.53
C GLN A 119 -11.72 -4.30 -14.77
N PHE A 120 -10.79 -3.70 -14.03
CA PHE A 120 -10.52 -2.26 -14.07
C PHE A 120 -9.05 -1.97 -13.71
N GLU A 121 -8.56 -0.81 -14.13
CA GLU A 121 -7.23 -0.32 -13.76
C GLU A 121 -7.27 0.42 -12.40
N LYS A 122 -6.24 0.23 -11.57
CA LYS A 122 -5.93 1.10 -10.43
C LYS A 122 -4.50 1.61 -10.53
N ARG A 123 -4.22 2.77 -9.94
CA ARG A 123 -2.88 3.38 -9.84
C ARG A 123 -2.44 3.54 -8.39
N PRO A 124 -2.13 2.44 -7.68
CA PRO A 124 -1.50 2.49 -6.35
C PRO A 124 -0.05 3.00 -6.43
N ILE A 125 0.38 3.66 -5.37
CA ILE A 125 1.80 3.89 -5.08
C ILE A 125 2.45 2.54 -4.72
N CYS A 126 3.61 2.23 -5.30
CA CYS A 126 4.42 1.08 -4.94
C CYS A 126 5.07 1.27 -3.55
N ARG A 127 4.45 0.70 -2.51
CA ARG A 127 4.95 0.75 -1.13
C ARG A 127 4.30 -0.34 -0.26
N PHE A 128 4.98 -0.72 0.81
CA PHE A 128 4.40 -1.59 1.83
C PHE A 128 3.37 -0.87 2.68
N CYS A 129 2.40 -1.62 3.20
CA CYS A 129 1.35 -1.11 4.09
C CYS A 129 1.88 -0.38 5.33
N TYR A 130 3.06 -0.76 5.86
CA TYR A 130 3.66 -0.07 7.01
C TYR A 130 4.27 1.31 6.69
N GLN A 131 4.54 1.59 5.41
CA GLN A 131 5.04 2.87 4.88
C GLN A 131 3.90 3.84 4.53
N THR A 132 2.64 3.47 4.80
CA THR A 132 1.50 4.40 4.63
C THR A 132 1.58 5.55 5.62
N GLU A 133 1.04 6.70 5.21
CA GLU A 133 1.04 7.95 5.94
C GLU A 133 0.04 7.93 7.11
N PRO A 134 0.23 8.74 8.18
CA PRO A 134 -0.62 8.71 9.39
C PRO A 134 -2.12 8.87 9.17
N TRP A 135 -2.55 9.46 8.05
CA TRP A 135 -3.97 9.61 7.68
C TRP A 135 -4.53 8.42 6.87
N GLU A 136 -3.68 7.49 6.42
CA GLU A 136 -4.04 6.34 5.57
C GLU A 136 -4.24 5.05 6.36
N HIS A 137 -3.80 5.02 7.62
CA HIS A 137 -4.00 3.90 8.55
C HIS A 137 -4.52 4.38 9.90
N THR A 138 -5.34 3.54 10.54
CA THR A 138 -5.83 3.79 11.91
C THR A 138 -5.03 2.91 12.87
N CYS A 139 -4.48 3.50 13.93
CA CYS A 139 -3.78 2.77 14.98
C CYS A 139 -4.65 2.64 16.23
N THR A 140 -4.57 1.50 16.91
CA THR A 140 -5.19 1.30 18.22
C THR A 140 -4.41 2.08 19.28
N ASP A 141 -5.04 3.04 19.94
CA ASP A 141 -4.44 3.70 21.10
C ASP A 141 -4.46 2.79 22.33
N THR A 142 -3.47 2.96 23.21
CA THR A 142 -3.33 2.12 24.42
C THR A 142 -3.05 2.98 25.64
N THR A 143 -3.61 2.59 26.77
CA THR A 143 -3.36 3.20 28.09
C THR A 143 -2.03 2.78 28.71
N ASN A 144 -1.26 1.90 28.05
CA ASN A 144 0.04 1.40 28.50
C ASN A 144 1.17 2.43 28.48
N CYS A 145 0.87 3.68 28.12
CA CYS A 145 1.71 4.83 28.41
C CYS A 145 1.83 5.02 29.93
N LYS A 146 2.88 4.46 30.53
CA LYS A 146 3.25 4.70 31.94
C LYS A 146 3.98 6.02 32.07
N VAL A 147 3.43 6.97 32.83
CA VAL A 147 4.13 8.21 33.19
C VAL A 147 5.36 7.83 34.02
N VAL A 148 6.52 7.71 33.38
CA VAL A 148 7.78 7.54 34.10
C VAL A 148 8.08 8.88 34.74
N ASN A 149 8.04 8.93 36.07
CA ASN A 149 8.32 10.11 36.85
C ASN A 149 9.84 10.37 36.88
N THR A 150 10.41 10.71 35.72
CA THR A 150 11.81 11.13 35.62
C THR A 150 11.94 12.56 36.11
N THR A 151 12.36 12.68 37.36
CA THR A 151 12.87 13.93 37.92
C THR A 151 13.93 14.53 36.99
N ARG A 152 13.60 15.70 36.42
CA ARG A 152 14.53 16.75 35.99
C ARG A 152 15.63 16.30 34.99
N THR A 153 15.42 16.69 33.72
CA THR A 153 16.35 16.60 32.56
C THR A 153 16.17 15.36 31.66
N SER A 154 16.00 15.60 30.36
CA SER A 154 15.89 14.61 29.26
C SER A 154 14.87 13.46 29.46
N ASN A 155 13.57 13.76 29.34
CA ASN A 155 12.53 12.73 29.18
C ASN A 155 12.28 12.43 27.68
N PRO A 156 12.78 11.31 27.12
CA PRO A 156 12.38 10.89 25.78
C PRO A 156 10.89 10.52 25.80
N ARG A 157 10.06 11.26 25.05
CA ARG A 157 8.61 11.03 24.97
C ARG A 157 8.31 9.53 24.81
N GLY A 158 7.77 8.90 25.85
CA GLY A 158 7.58 7.45 25.90
C GLY A 158 6.89 6.93 24.63
N VAL A 159 7.33 5.78 24.14
CA VAL A 159 6.76 5.15 22.94
C VAL A 159 6.09 3.83 23.30
N TYR A 160 4.95 3.57 22.67
CA TYR A 160 4.25 2.28 22.75
C TYR A 160 4.17 1.64 21.37
N ILE A 161 3.98 0.33 21.34
CA ILE A 161 3.74 -0.42 20.10
C ILE A 161 2.22 -0.53 19.93
N SER A 162 1.69 0.12 18.91
CA SER A 162 0.28 0.02 18.51
C SER A 162 0.12 -0.94 17.33
N ASN A 163 -1.01 -1.64 17.26
CA ASN A 163 -1.45 -2.27 16.02
C ASN A 163 -2.09 -1.21 15.12
N CYS A 164 -1.66 -1.11 13.87
CA CYS A 164 -2.18 -0.18 12.89
C CYS A 164 -2.73 -0.93 11.68
N THR A 165 -3.89 -0.51 11.19
CA THR A 165 -4.62 -1.12 10.07
C THR A 165 -4.81 -0.09 8.97
N VAL A 166 -4.40 -0.43 7.75
CA VAL A 166 -4.56 0.43 6.57
C VAL A 166 -6.04 0.53 6.16
N LYS A 167 -6.49 1.74 5.78
CA LYS A 167 -7.86 2.02 5.32
C LYS A 167 -8.23 1.18 4.10
N GLN A 168 -9.50 0.79 4.01
CA GLN A 168 -10.01 -0.15 2.99
C GLN A 168 -9.85 0.32 1.53
N HIS A 169 -9.75 1.61 1.24
CA HIS A 169 -9.53 2.08 -0.14
C HIS A 169 -8.04 2.09 -0.57
N ILE A 170 -7.10 1.96 0.37
CA ILE A 170 -5.66 2.02 0.10
C ILE A 170 -5.13 0.61 -0.23
N LEU A 171 -4.65 0.45 -1.46
CA LEU A 171 -3.91 -0.72 -1.94
C LEU A 171 -2.42 -0.55 -1.59
N CYS A 172 -1.82 -1.58 -0.99
CA CYS A 172 -0.45 -1.55 -0.46
C CYS A 172 0.12 -2.98 -0.35
N LEU A 173 1.44 -3.14 -0.43
CA LEU A 173 2.09 -4.45 -0.41
C LEU A 173 2.20 -5.00 1.03
N GLY A 174 2.10 -6.33 1.17
CA GLY A 174 2.30 -7.05 2.43
C GLY A 174 1.11 -6.96 3.41
N HIS A 175 1.40 -7.08 4.71
CA HIS A 175 0.38 -7.18 5.75
C HIS A 175 -0.31 -5.83 6.03
N ARG A 176 -1.64 -5.79 5.84
CA ARG A 176 -2.48 -4.59 6.08
C ARG A 176 -2.57 -4.19 7.55
N THR A 177 -2.39 -5.14 8.47
CA THR A 177 -2.28 -4.95 9.92
C THR A 177 -0.82 -5.09 10.35
N PHE A 178 -0.23 -4.04 10.92
CA PHE A 178 1.19 -4.01 11.27
C PHE A 178 1.44 -3.31 12.62
N LYS A 179 2.57 -3.63 13.26
CA LYS A 179 2.99 -3.00 14.52
C LYS A 179 3.77 -1.71 14.22
N LYS A 180 3.36 -0.58 14.81
CA LYS A 180 4.04 0.73 14.68
C LYS A 180 4.42 1.27 16.06
N ARG A 181 5.59 1.90 16.18
CA ARG A 181 5.96 2.68 17.38
C ARG A 181 5.25 4.03 17.32
N ARG A 182 4.39 4.33 18.29
CA ARG A 182 3.69 5.62 18.44
C ARG A 182 4.21 6.34 19.68
N LYS A 183 4.23 7.67 19.65
CA LYS A 183 4.57 8.51 20.80
C LYS A 183 3.35 8.57 21.72
N CYS A 184 3.57 8.46 23.03
CA CYS A 184 2.54 8.70 24.04
C CYS A 184 2.12 10.17 24.03
N ASN A 185 0.82 10.42 23.81
CA ASN A 185 0.20 11.72 24.02
C ASN A 185 -0.20 11.82 25.49
N TRP A 186 0.65 12.44 26.32
CA TRP A 186 0.40 12.63 27.74
C TRP A 186 -0.66 13.71 27.99
N THR A 187 -1.93 13.32 28.07
CA THR A 187 -2.93 14.16 28.76
C THR A 187 -2.68 14.05 30.27
N SER A 188 -1.97 15.04 30.81
CA SER A 188 -1.70 15.26 32.24
C SER A 188 -2.95 15.08 33.12
N GLY A 189 -2.89 14.64 34.39
CA GLY A 189 -1.75 14.37 35.26
C GLY A 189 -2.23 13.94 36.66
N TYR A 190 -1.39 14.08 37.69
CA TYR A 190 -1.73 13.69 39.08
C TYR A 190 -2.86 14.57 39.64
N ARG A 191 -4.06 14.01 39.87
CA ARG A 191 -5.15 14.68 40.59
C ARG A 191 -4.92 14.54 42.09
N TRP A 192 -4.28 15.54 42.70
CA TRP A 192 -4.27 15.65 44.15
C TRP A 192 -5.61 16.24 44.61
N SER A 193 -6.41 15.45 45.30
CA SER A 193 -7.58 15.94 46.03
C SER A 193 -7.14 16.38 47.43
N THR A 194 -6.88 17.67 47.62
CA THR A 194 -6.75 18.21 48.99
C THR A 194 -8.14 18.31 49.60
N THR A 195 -8.54 17.27 50.32
CA THR A 195 -9.76 17.31 51.15
C THR A 195 -9.43 18.03 52.46
N LEU A 196 -9.71 19.33 52.51
CA LEU A 196 -9.81 20.06 53.78
C LEU A 196 -11.17 19.73 54.40
N ILE A 197 -11.17 19.04 55.53
CA ILE A 197 -12.31 18.92 56.45
C ILE A 197 -12.00 19.88 57.60
N LEU A 198 -12.95 20.77 57.89
CA LEU A 198 -12.84 21.89 58.82
C LEU A 198 -13.95 21.79 59.87
#